data_AF-A0A2H5ZHZ9-F1
#
_entry.id   AF-A0A2H5ZHZ9-F1
#
_cell.length_a   1.000
_cell.length_b   1.000
_cell.length_c   1.000
_cell.angle_alpha   90.00
_cell.angle_beta   90.00
_cell.angle_gamma   90.00
#
_symmetry.space_group_name_H-M   'P 1'
#
loop_
_entity.id
_entity.type
_entity.pdbx_description
1 polymer ?
#
loop_
_entity_poly.entity_id
_entity_poly.type
_entity_poly.pdbx_seq_one_letter_code
_entity_poly.pdbx_strand_id
1 'polypeptide(L)' 'MAIIIPFQQLLERRQREYRRGVHQQCVKILECNYAYAQRMYDVSQGFEREVWQRRVNVLGALLRYAERCP' A
#
# COMPACT_ATOMS: atom_id res chain seq x y z
N MET A 1 31.43 6.55 -26.46
CA MET A 1 31.84 5.73 -25.29
C MET A 1 30.67 4.83 -24.92
N ALA A 2 30.83 3.50 -25.01
CA ALA A 2 29.80 2.56 -24.59
C ALA A 2 29.82 2.46 -23.06
N ILE A 3 28.67 2.70 -22.42
CA ILE A 3 28.53 2.50 -20.97
C ILE A 3 28.39 0.99 -20.75
N ILE A 4 29.46 0.34 -20.31
CA ILE A 4 29.42 -1.05 -19.85
C ILE A 4 28.80 -1.02 -18.46
N ILE A 5 27.48 -1.21 -18.38
CA ILE A 5 26.81 -1.44 -17.11
C ILE A 5 27.07 -2.90 -16.74
N PRO A 6 27.75 -3.21 -15.62
CA PRO A 6 27.91 -4.58 -15.14
C PRO A 6 26.54 -5.24 -15.01
N PHE A 7 26.43 -6.49 -15.46
CA PHE A 7 25.18 -7.26 -15.43
C PHE A 7 24.48 -7.24 -14.04
N GLN A 8 25.26 -7.24 -12.96
CA GLN A 8 24.77 -7.08 -11.58
C GLN A 8 24.01 -5.76 -11.36
N GLN A 9 24.50 -4.63 -11.87
CA GLN A 9 23.83 -3.33 -11.72
C GLN A 9 22.50 -3.28 -12.49
N LEU A 10 22.41 -3.97 -13.64
CA LEU A 10 21.16 -4.12 -14.39
C LEU A 10 20.13 -4.94 -13.60
N LEU A 11 20.56 -6.05 -12.99
CA LEU A 11 19.68 -6.87 -12.15
C LEU A 11 19.19 -6.11 -10.91
N GLU A 12 20.08 -5.42 -10.19
CA GLU A 12 19.73 -4.61 -9.02
C GLU A 12 18.75 -3.48 -9.38
N ARG A 13 18.94 -2.85 -10.54
CA ARG A 13 18.00 -1.84 -11.04
C ARG A 13 16.62 -2.45 -11.31
N ARG A 14 16.55 -3.56 -12.04
CA ARG A 14 15.28 -4.26 -12.30
C ARG A 14 14.58 -4.71 -11.02
N GLN A 15 15.33 -5.22 -10.04
CA GLN A 15 14.77 -5.60 -8.76
C GLN A 15 14.21 -4.40 -7.98
N ARG A 16 14.86 -3.24 -8.03
CA ARG A 16 14.35 -2.01 -7.41
C ARG A 16 13.08 -1.53 -8.10
N GLU A 17 13.06 -1.53 -9.44
CA GLU A 17 11.87 -1.17 -10.23
C GLU A 17 10.69 -2.11 -9.94
N TYR A 18 10.95 -3.42 -9.88
CA TYR A 18 9.95 -4.41 -9.53
C TYR A 18 9.41 -4.20 -8.10
N ARG A 19 10.31 -4.05 -7.10
CA ARG A 19 9.91 -3.80 -5.72
C ARG A 19 9.05 -2.54 -5.58
N ARG A 20 9.42 -1.46 -6.27
CA ARG A 20 8.61 -0.22 -6.32
C ARG A 20 7.24 -0.47 -6.95
N GLY A 21 7.19 -1.22 -8.06
CA GLY A 21 5.93 -1.58 -8.71
C GLY A 21 5.00 -2.37 -7.80
N VAL A 22 5.54 -3.38 -7.10
CA VAL A 22 4.79 -4.17 -6.11
C VAL A 22 4.33 -3.28 -4.95
N HIS A 23 5.21 -2.45 -4.40
CA HIS A 23 4.87 -1.52 -3.33
C HIS A 23 3.69 -0.62 -3.73
N GLN A 24 3.74 0.00 -4.91
CA GLN A 24 2.65 0.84 -5.43
C GLN A 24 1.34 0.07 -5.58
N GLN A 25 1.38 -1.19 -6.02
CA GLN A 25 0.20 -2.03 -6.10
C GLN A 25 -0.38 -2.34 -4.70
N CYS A 26 0.47 -2.66 -3.73
CA CYS A 26 0.05 -2.88 -2.34
C CYS A 26 -0.59 -1.62 -1.73
N VAL A 27 -0.01 -0.45 -1.97
CA VAL A 27 -0.58 0.84 -1.53
C VAL A 27 -1.97 1.04 -2.13
N LYS A 28 -2.15 0.86 -3.44
CA LYS A 28 -3.47 0.98 -4.09
C LYS A 28 -4.51 0.02 -3.51
N ILE A 29 -4.11 -1.21 -3.20
CA ILE A 29 -5.01 -2.18 -2.55
C ILE A 29 -5.42 -1.68 -1.17
N LEU A 30 -4.48 -1.16 -0.38
CA LEU A 30 -4.77 -0.59 0.94
C LEU A 30 -5.69 0.64 0.84
N GLU A 31 -5.47 1.54 -0.12
CA GLU A 31 -6.30 2.72 -0.37
C GLU A 31 -7.75 2.31 -0.68
N CYS A 32 -7.93 1.35 -1.59
CA CYS A 32 -9.24 0.82 -1.94
C CYS A 32 -9.96 0.21 -0.73
N ASN A 33 -9.24 -0.61 0.06
CA ASN A 33 -9.81 -1.23 1.26
C ASN A 33 -10.15 -0.19 2.33
N TYR A 34 -9.32 0.84 2.51
CA TYR A 34 -9.57 1.92 3.45
C TYR A 34 -10.82 2.72 3.06
N ALA A 35 -10.92 3.13 1.80
CA ALA A 35 -12.09 3.83 1.28
C ALA A 35 -13.37 3.00 1.42
N TYR A 36 -13.30 1.69 1.15
CA TYR A 36 -14.43 0.79 1.39
C TYR A 36 -14.80 0.70 2.87
N ALA A 37 -13.82 0.52 3.76
CA ALA A 37 -14.05 0.45 5.20
C ALA A 37 -14.66 1.75 5.74
N GLN A 38 -14.28 2.92 5.23
CA GLN A 38 -14.90 4.20 5.57
C GLN A 38 -16.37 4.24 5.18
N ARG A 39 -16.70 3.86 3.93
CA ARG A 39 -18.09 3.80 3.46
C ARG A 39 -18.93 2.86 4.32
N MET A 40 -18.39 1.69 4.67
CA MET A 40 -19.09 0.73 5.53
C MET A 40 -19.27 1.27 6.96
N TYR A 41 -18.26 1.95 7.51
CA TYR A 41 -18.37 2.62 8.80
C TYR A 41 -19.50 3.68 8.81
N ASP A 42 -19.61 4.46 7.74
CA ASP A 42 -20.60 5.54 7.64
C ASP A 42 -22.04 5.01 7.64
N VAL A 43 -22.28 3.85 6.99
CA VAL A 43 -23.62 3.25 6.87
C VAL A 43 -23.96 2.25 7.98
N SER A 44 -22.97 1.70 8.69
CA SER A 44 -23.18 0.71 9.75
C SER A 44 -23.63 1.33 11.08
N GLN A 45 -24.35 0.52 11.86
CA GLN A 45 -24.85 0.86 13.19
C GLN A 45 -24.51 -0.23 14.23
N GLY A 46 -24.59 0.14 15.50
CA GLY A 46 -24.36 -0.79 16.62
C GLY A 46 -22.98 -1.46 16.55
N PHE A 47 -22.95 -2.76 16.82
CA PHE A 47 -21.72 -3.55 16.87
C PHE A 47 -20.94 -3.55 15.55
N GLU A 48 -21.62 -3.58 14.40
CA GLU A 48 -20.94 -3.56 13.09
C GLU A 48 -20.13 -2.27 12.91
N ARG A 49 -20.66 -1.14 13.40
CA ARG A 49 -19.96 0.15 13.33
C ARG A 49 -18.63 0.10 14.08
N GLU A 50 -18.56 -0.58 15.23
CA GLU A 50 -17.30 -0.76 15.96
C GLU A 50 -16.28 -1.59 15.19
N VAL A 51 -16.74 -2.65 14.51
CA VAL A 51 -15.88 -3.49 13.67
C VAL A 51 -15.29 -2.66 12.51
N TRP A 52 -16.12 -1.86 11.84
CA TRP A 52 -15.65 -0.99 10.76
C TRP A 52 -14.76 0.14 11.27
N GLN A 53 -15.03 0.72 12.43
CA GLN A 53 -14.15 1.70 13.07
C GLN A 53 -12.74 1.14 13.30
N ARG A 54 -12.65 -0.08 13.85
CA ARG A 54 -11.35 -0.75 14.06
C ARG A 54 -10.64 -0.98 12.73
N ARG A 55 -11.35 -1.43 11.69
CA ARG A 55 -10.80 -1.63 10.34
C ARG A 55 -10.28 -0.32 9.74
N VAL A 56 -11.04 0.77 9.82
CA VAL A 56 -10.60 2.11 9.39
C VAL A 56 -9.32 2.51 10.12
N ASN A 57 -9.25 2.33 11.45
CA ASN A 57 -8.07 2.69 12.22
C ASN A 57 -6.83 1.90 11.81
N VAL A 58 -6.95 0.58 11.63
CA VAL A 58 -5.84 -0.30 11.21
C VAL A 58 -5.39 0.03 9.79
N LEU A 59 -6.32 0.10 8.83
CA LEU A 59 -6.00 0.38 7.44
C LEU A 59 -5.38 1.78 7.28
N GLY A 60 -5.88 2.78 8.01
CA GLY A 60 -5.30 4.12 8.02
C GLY A 60 -3.89 4.16 8.60
N ALA A 61 -3.60 3.33 9.62
CA ALA A 61 -2.24 3.19 10.14
C ALA A 61 -1.30 2.51 9.15
N LEU A 62 -1.77 1.45 8.46
CA LEU A 62 -1.00 0.75 7.43
C LEU A 62 -0.70 1.65 6.22
N LEU A 63 -1.65 2.47 5.79
CA LEU A 63 -1.43 3.45 4.71
C LEU A 63 -0.34 4.46 5.09
N ARG A 64 -0.45 5.08 6.28
CA ARG A 64 0.58 6.01 6.77
C ARG A 64 1.95 5.36 6.89
N TYR A 65 2.01 4.08 7.26
CA TYR A 65 3.26 3.34 7.29
C TYR A 65 3.82 3.11 5.88
N ALA A 66 2.98 2.68 4.94
CA ALA A 66 3.40 2.43 3.56
C ALA A 66 3.91 3.70 2.87
N GLU A 67 3.25 4.84 3.07
CA GLU A 67 3.69 6.15 2.53
C GLU A 67 5.06 6.60 3.06
N ARG A 68 5.41 6.18 4.28
CA ARG A 68 6.71 6.51 4.92
C ARG A 68 7.84 5.56 4.51
N CYS A 69 7.50 4.39 3.94
CA CYS A 69 8.46 3.35 3.59
C CYS A 69 8.34 2.95 2.11
N PRO A 70 8.77 3.83 1.17
CA PRO A 70 8.69 3.60 -0.28
C PRO A 70 9.66 2.54 -0.82
#